data_AF-A0AAJ4LT62-F1
#
_entry.id   AF-A0AAJ4LT62-F1
#
_cell.length_a   1.000
_cell.length_b   1.000
_cell.length_c   1.000
_cell.angle_alpha   90.00
_cell.angle_beta   90.00
_cell.angle_gamma   90.00
#
_symmetry.space_group_name_H-M   'P 1'
#
loop_
_entity.id
_entity.type
_entity.pdbx_description
1 polymer ?
#
loop_
_entity_poly.entity_id
_entity_poly.type
_entity_poly.pdbx_seq_one_letter_code
_entity_poly.pdbx_strand_id
1 'polypeptide(L)'
;MKQHSVQEAYLKSFEDNGRIWAHEMATKPPRHIPAKKCTMEVDFQNHDTEHFQNRNIEKPAIEVIRALQKGEPIDNDKAEKLFMWSELHLLRNQKFRSYDEMDYSKNYHYLTEIESKFRRYFCYLSVYRCSGEEYFITSDNPVMDLSVNGFLVRIFSLSPDCLVLMSPIPELLKTDISFPEMVNSSLYANRYKYVFSNRRVLPLESYELNATKFRLKGSLTTQRFVG
;
A
#
# COMPACT_ATOMS: atom_id res chain seq x y z
N MET A 1 -1.80 23.32 8.73
CA MET A 1 -0.97 22.09 8.63
C MET A 1 -0.86 21.69 7.17
N LYS A 2 0.23 21.05 6.75
CA LYS A 2 0.30 20.44 5.42
C LYS A 2 -0.35 19.07 5.52
N GLN A 3 -1.58 18.93 5.01
CA GLN A 3 -2.18 17.62 4.83
C GLN A 3 -1.25 16.72 3.99
N HIS A 4 -1.30 15.40 4.22
CA HIS A 4 -0.53 14.39 3.46
C HIS A 4 1.00 14.36 3.66
N SER A 5 1.55 15.05 4.67
CA SER A 5 3.00 15.06 4.92
C SER A 5 3.62 13.68 5.16
N VAL A 6 2.83 12.72 5.66
CA VAL A 6 3.30 11.36 5.94
C VAL A 6 3.26 10.47 4.70
N GLN A 7 2.21 10.58 3.87
CA GLN A 7 2.21 9.98 2.53
C GLN A 7 3.39 10.50 1.69
N GLU A 8 3.72 11.80 1.78
CA GLU A 8 4.91 12.36 1.16
C GLU A 8 6.19 11.68 1.71
N ALA A 9 6.30 11.54 3.03
CA ALA A 9 7.45 10.90 3.66
C ALA A 9 7.59 9.41 3.29
N TYR A 10 6.48 8.72 3.07
CA TYR A 10 6.45 7.36 2.55
C TYR A 10 6.97 7.32 1.10
N LEU A 11 6.45 8.15 0.20
CA LEU A 11 6.88 8.14 -1.20
C LEU A 11 8.34 8.60 -1.39
N LYS A 12 8.90 9.36 -0.45
CA LYS A 12 10.33 9.74 -0.48
C LYS A 12 11.28 8.56 -0.46
N SER A 13 10.88 7.39 0.05
CA SER A 13 11.74 6.20 0.00
C SER A 13 11.86 5.60 -1.40
N PHE A 14 11.02 6.02 -2.34
CA PHE A 14 11.03 5.60 -3.74
C PHE A 14 11.62 6.69 -4.65
N GLU A 15 12.09 7.81 -4.10
CA GLU A 15 12.73 8.86 -4.88
C GLU A 15 14.14 8.44 -5.32
N ASP A 16 14.45 8.70 -6.58
CA ASP A 16 15.80 8.78 -7.13
C ASP A 16 16.15 10.25 -7.37
N ASN A 17 17.27 10.72 -6.81
CA ASN A 17 17.69 12.11 -6.92
C ASN A 17 16.61 13.13 -6.49
N GLY A 18 15.86 12.82 -5.42
CA GLY A 18 14.81 13.68 -4.86
C GLY A 18 13.53 13.78 -5.70
N ARG A 19 13.33 12.83 -6.62
CA ARG A 19 12.15 12.75 -7.50
C ARG A 19 11.73 11.31 -7.71
N ILE A 20 10.47 11.10 -8.04
CA ILE A 20 9.88 9.80 -8.28
C ILE A 20 9.24 9.78 -9.66
N TRP A 21 9.32 8.64 -10.34
CA TRP A 21 8.63 8.44 -11.61
C TRP A 21 7.18 8.07 -11.33
N ALA A 22 6.27 8.93 -11.76
CA ALA A 22 4.83 8.71 -11.72
C ALA A 22 4.35 8.22 -13.09
N HIS A 23 3.78 7.02 -13.11
CA HIS A 23 3.27 6.34 -14.31
C HIS A 23 1.73 6.35 -14.28
N GLU A 24 1.12 7.03 -15.25
CA GLU A 24 -0.35 7.09 -15.42
C GLU A 24 -0.82 6.00 -16.37
N MET A 25 -2.05 5.51 -16.20
CA MET A 25 -2.71 4.54 -17.11
C MET A 25 -2.88 5.05 -18.54
N ALA A 26 -3.17 6.36 -18.69
CA ALA A 26 -3.30 6.96 -20.01
C ALA A 26 -1.96 6.84 -20.74
N THR A 27 -1.96 6.82 -22.07
CA THR A 27 -0.78 6.81 -22.98
C THR A 27 0.16 8.01 -22.81
N LYS A 28 0.07 8.72 -21.68
CA LYS A 28 0.92 9.79 -21.26
C LYS A 28 2.30 9.24 -20.87
N PRO A 29 3.37 9.96 -21.23
CA PRO A 29 4.70 9.61 -20.77
C PRO A 29 4.82 9.72 -19.24
N PRO A 30 5.67 8.89 -18.61
CA PRO A 30 5.91 8.98 -17.17
C PRO A 30 6.52 10.33 -16.81
N ARG A 31 6.17 10.84 -15.63
CA ARG A 31 6.60 12.16 -15.14
C ARG A 31 7.57 12.00 -13.98
N HIS A 32 8.69 12.73 -14.03
CA HIS A 32 9.66 12.76 -12.93
C HIS A 32 9.39 13.96 -12.02
N ILE A 33 8.72 13.71 -10.89
CA ILE A 33 8.19 14.77 -10.01
C ILE A 33 8.60 14.52 -8.55
N PRO A 34 8.67 15.57 -7.70
CA PRO A 34 8.87 15.37 -6.27
C PRO A 34 7.68 14.63 -5.64
N ALA A 35 7.92 13.80 -4.61
CA ALA A 35 6.88 13.05 -3.88
C ALA A 35 5.72 13.93 -3.40
N LYS A 36 6.01 15.17 -2.99
CA LYS A 36 5.00 16.14 -2.59
C LYS A 36 3.93 16.39 -3.65
N LYS A 37 4.27 16.32 -4.94
CA LYS A 37 3.31 16.51 -6.04
C LYS A 37 2.45 15.26 -6.31
N CYS A 38 2.82 14.10 -5.74
CA CYS A 38 2.06 12.86 -5.87
C CYS A 38 0.93 12.75 -4.85
N THR A 39 1.03 13.45 -3.72
CA THR A 39 0.11 13.34 -2.57
C THR A 39 -0.80 14.55 -2.40
N MET A 40 -0.88 15.42 -3.41
CA MET A 40 -1.81 16.56 -3.40
C MET A 40 -3.21 16.03 -3.72
N GLU A 41 -3.95 15.63 -2.68
CA GLU A 41 -5.38 15.30 -2.77
C GLU A 41 -6.24 16.50 -2.32
N VAL A 42 -7.52 16.44 -2.66
CA VAL A 42 -8.53 17.32 -2.06
C VAL A 42 -8.89 16.74 -0.69
N ASP A 43 -8.94 17.59 0.33
CA ASP A 43 -9.34 17.27 1.69
C ASP A 43 -10.67 16.48 1.67
N PHE A 44 -10.66 15.24 2.17
CA PHE A 44 -11.82 14.34 2.19
C PHE A 44 -12.28 13.96 3.61
N GLN A 45 -11.59 14.49 4.62
CA GLN A 45 -11.87 14.26 6.03
C GLN A 45 -11.76 15.58 6.81
N ASN A 46 -12.44 15.66 7.94
CA ASN A 46 -12.36 16.84 8.79
C ASN A 46 -10.96 16.95 9.45
N HIS A 47 -10.65 18.15 9.91
CA HIS A 47 -9.35 18.49 10.51
C HIS A 47 -9.01 17.66 11.76
N ASP A 48 -10.00 17.33 12.59
CA ASP A 48 -9.77 16.63 13.86
C ASP A 48 -9.44 15.15 13.63
N THR A 49 -10.17 14.49 12.74
CA THR A 49 -9.90 13.13 12.28
C THR A 49 -8.51 13.06 11.65
N GLU A 50 -8.16 14.01 10.79
CA GLU A 50 -6.83 14.07 10.18
C GLU A 50 -5.73 14.26 11.22
N HIS A 51 -5.90 15.21 12.15
CA HIS A 51 -4.91 15.47 13.20
C HIS A 51 -4.70 14.23 14.06
N PHE A 52 -5.78 13.54 14.44
CA PHE A 52 -5.73 12.29 15.18
C PHE A 52 -4.96 11.20 14.43
N GLN A 53 -5.29 10.96 13.16
CA GLN A 53 -4.63 9.96 12.32
C GLN A 53 -3.14 10.24 12.16
N ASN A 54 -2.78 11.50 11.85
CA ASN A 54 -1.38 11.91 11.71
C ASN A 54 -0.57 11.66 12.98
N ARG A 55 -1.12 12.05 14.14
CA ARG A 55 -0.43 11.97 15.42
C ARG A 55 -0.29 10.53 15.93
N ASN A 56 -1.35 9.73 15.82
CA ASN A 56 -1.44 8.44 16.50
C ASN A 56 -1.15 7.25 15.59
N ILE A 57 -1.27 7.41 14.27
CA ILE A 57 -1.11 6.31 13.31
C ILE A 57 0.05 6.58 12.36
N GLU A 58 -0.05 7.65 11.56
CA GLU A 58 0.88 7.86 10.44
C GLU A 58 2.30 8.19 10.92
N LYS A 59 2.46 9.12 11.88
CA LYS A 59 3.78 9.52 12.37
C LYS A 59 4.52 8.38 13.12
N PRO A 60 3.88 7.63 14.03
CA PRO A 60 4.53 6.47 14.63
C PRO A 60 4.94 5.42 13.59
N ALA A 61 4.08 5.15 12.60
CA ALA A 61 4.35 4.16 11.58
C ALA A 61 5.51 4.54 10.64
N ILE A 62 5.65 5.83 10.26
CA ILE A 62 6.75 6.24 9.38
C ILE A 62 8.12 6.10 10.06
N GLU A 63 8.17 6.24 11.38
CA GLU A 63 9.38 5.97 12.17
C GLU A 63 9.75 4.48 12.10
N VAL A 64 8.76 3.59 12.22
CA VAL A 64 8.95 2.14 12.04
C VAL A 64 9.37 1.78 10.62
N ILE A 65 8.73 2.35 9.60
CA ILE A 65 9.08 2.12 8.19
C ILE A 65 10.56 2.47 7.94
N ARG A 66 11.02 3.62 8.45
CA ARG A 66 12.43 4.04 8.35
C ARG A 66 13.38 3.10 9.07
N ALA A 67 13.01 2.62 10.25
CA ALA A 67 13.78 1.63 10.99
C ALA A 67 13.89 0.31 10.19
N LEU A 68 12.78 -0.19 9.65
CA LEU A 68 12.77 -1.41 8.83
C LEU A 68 13.59 -1.27 7.56
N GLN A 69 13.55 -0.11 6.88
CA GLN A 69 14.39 0.19 5.72
C GLN A 69 15.88 0.11 6.04
N LYS A 70 16.28 0.43 7.29
CA LYS A 70 17.66 0.29 7.78
C LYS A 70 18.02 -1.13 8.24
N GLY A 71 17.07 -2.06 8.19
CA GLY A 71 17.28 -3.44 8.59
C GLY A 71 17.11 -3.69 10.09
N GLU A 72 16.49 -2.78 10.83
CA GLU A 72 16.16 -3.02 12.22
C GLU A 72 15.14 -4.16 12.36
N PRO A 73 15.25 -4.99 13.41
CA PRO A 73 14.27 -6.03 13.67
C PRO A 73 12.90 -5.42 14.02
N ILE A 74 11.87 -6.22 13.78
CA ILE A 74 10.50 -5.90 14.16
C ILE A 74 10.15 -6.56 15.50
N ASP A 75 9.63 -5.76 16.42
CA ASP A 75 9.02 -6.22 17.67
C ASP A 75 7.50 -6.01 17.63
N ASN A 76 6.81 -6.41 18.70
CA ASN A 76 5.35 -6.33 18.77
C ASN A 76 4.80 -4.89 18.66
N ASP A 77 5.50 -3.90 19.24
CA ASP A 77 5.08 -2.49 19.20
C ASP A 77 5.25 -1.91 17.78
N LYS A 78 6.38 -2.21 17.13
CA LYS A 78 6.62 -1.86 15.72
C LYS A 78 5.59 -2.54 14.81
N ALA A 79 5.26 -3.81 15.05
CA ALA A 79 4.25 -4.54 14.29
C ALA A 79 2.86 -3.90 14.43
N GLU A 80 2.45 -3.55 15.66
CA GLU A 80 1.17 -2.89 15.90
C GLU A 80 1.03 -1.57 15.13
N LYS A 81 2.09 -0.74 15.14
CA LYS A 81 2.11 0.52 14.38
C LYS A 81 1.96 0.31 12.87
N LEU A 82 2.58 -0.73 12.32
CA LEU A 82 2.43 -1.09 10.91
C LEU A 82 1.04 -1.62 10.60
N PHE A 83 0.42 -2.40 11.50
CA PHE A 83 -0.96 -2.83 11.32
C PHE A 83 -1.90 -1.62 11.25
N MET A 84 -1.85 -0.73 12.25
CA MET A 84 -2.70 0.47 12.26
C MET A 84 -2.52 1.33 11.00
N TRP A 85 -1.28 1.46 10.53
CA TRP A 85 -0.98 2.18 9.29
C TRP A 85 -1.59 1.47 8.07
N SER A 86 -1.41 0.16 7.96
CA SER A 86 -1.92 -0.63 6.84
C SER A 86 -3.45 -0.58 6.77
N GLU A 87 -4.13 -0.69 7.92
CA GLU A 87 -5.58 -0.60 8.08
C GLU A 87 -6.06 0.79 7.65
N LEU A 88 -5.43 1.86 8.15
CA LEU A 88 -5.77 3.22 7.75
C LEU A 88 -5.66 3.43 6.23
N HIS A 89 -4.62 2.90 5.59
CA HIS A 89 -4.38 3.06 4.17
C HIS A 89 -5.32 2.23 3.28
N LEU A 90 -5.83 1.09 3.77
CA LEU A 90 -6.91 0.37 3.11
C LEU A 90 -8.22 1.16 3.14
N LEU A 91 -8.55 1.76 4.29
CA LEU A 91 -9.76 2.57 4.44
C LEU A 91 -9.70 3.89 3.66
N ARG A 92 -8.51 4.49 3.53
CA ARG A 92 -8.28 5.74 2.78
C ARG A 92 -8.14 5.55 1.27
N ASN A 93 -8.14 4.30 0.80
CA ASN A 93 -7.97 3.96 -0.62
C ASN A 93 -8.90 4.81 -1.51
N GLN A 94 -8.31 5.53 -2.47
CA GLN A 94 -9.05 6.45 -3.35
C GLN A 94 -10.12 5.73 -4.17
N LYS A 95 -9.81 4.50 -4.62
CA LYS A 95 -10.73 3.65 -5.37
C LYS A 95 -11.97 3.33 -4.54
N PHE A 96 -11.79 3.03 -3.25
CA PHE A 96 -12.90 2.77 -2.32
C PHE A 96 -13.74 4.03 -2.06
N ARG A 97 -13.09 5.18 -1.82
CA ARG A 97 -13.77 6.46 -1.60
C ARG A 97 -14.50 7.01 -2.82
N SER A 98 -14.10 6.59 -4.03
CA SER A 98 -14.76 7.00 -5.27
C SER A 98 -16.09 6.28 -5.56
N TYR A 99 -16.49 5.30 -4.72
CA TYR A 99 -17.82 4.70 -4.81
C TYR A 99 -18.85 5.61 -4.10
N ASP A 100 -19.82 6.11 -4.87
CA ASP A 100 -20.77 7.19 -4.52
C ASP A 100 -21.65 6.97 -3.27
N GLU A 101 -21.56 5.83 -2.58
CA GLU A 101 -22.46 5.49 -1.47
C GLU A 101 -21.81 5.54 -0.07
N MET A 102 -20.50 5.81 0.04
CA MET A 102 -19.83 5.75 1.35
C MET A 102 -19.38 7.11 1.89
N ASP A 103 -20.06 7.56 2.95
CA ASP A 103 -19.58 8.65 3.80
C ASP A 103 -18.44 8.16 4.70
N TYR A 104 -17.20 8.33 4.25
CA TYR A 104 -15.99 7.91 4.98
C TYR A 104 -15.97 8.44 6.42
N SER A 105 -16.33 9.71 6.62
CA SER A 105 -16.26 10.35 7.94
C SER A 105 -17.25 9.72 8.93
N LYS A 106 -18.48 9.40 8.48
CA LYS A 106 -19.47 8.72 9.32
C LYS A 106 -19.14 7.26 9.61
N ASN A 107 -18.50 6.58 8.66
CA ASN A 107 -18.23 5.14 8.76
C ASN A 107 -16.82 4.82 9.32
N TYR A 108 -15.95 5.81 9.50
CA TYR A 108 -14.55 5.62 9.89
C TYR A 108 -14.38 4.73 11.13
N HIS A 109 -15.14 4.99 12.19
CA HIS A 109 -15.04 4.21 13.44
C HIS A 109 -15.45 2.74 13.24
N TYR A 110 -16.57 2.51 12.55
CA TYR A 110 -17.07 1.17 12.24
C TYR A 110 -16.08 0.38 11.38
N LEU A 111 -15.57 1.01 10.31
CA LEU A 111 -14.59 0.39 9.41
C LEU A 111 -13.27 0.08 10.12
N THR A 112 -12.81 0.98 11.00
CA THR A 112 -11.61 0.76 11.80
C THR A 112 -11.79 -0.39 12.78
N GLU A 113 -12.98 -0.56 13.35
CA GLU A 113 -13.28 -1.69 14.25
C GLU A 113 -13.25 -3.03 13.51
N ILE A 114 -13.79 -3.09 12.29
CA ILE A 114 -13.71 -4.29 11.43
C ILE A 114 -12.24 -4.64 11.16
N GLU A 115 -11.45 -3.68 10.68
CA GLU A 115 -10.03 -3.89 10.37
C GLU A 115 -9.23 -4.32 11.61
N SER A 116 -9.48 -3.71 12.77
CA SER A 116 -8.82 -4.07 14.02
C SER A 116 -9.14 -5.50 14.47
N LYS A 117 -10.38 -5.96 14.28
CA LYS A 117 -10.77 -7.36 14.53
C LYS A 117 -10.09 -8.30 13.53
N PHE A 118 -10.03 -7.88 12.26
CA PHE A 118 -9.43 -8.67 11.18
C PHE A 118 -7.91 -8.82 11.32
N ARG A 119 -7.22 -7.87 11.97
CA ARG A 119 -5.78 -7.94 12.28
C ARG A 119 -5.33 -9.30 12.81
N ARG A 120 -6.13 -9.92 13.68
CA ARG A 120 -5.81 -11.21 14.32
C ARG A 120 -5.69 -12.37 13.32
N TYR A 121 -6.18 -12.19 12.11
CA TYR A 121 -5.98 -13.14 11.02
C TYR A 121 -4.51 -13.23 10.60
N PHE A 122 -3.76 -12.12 10.68
CA PHE A 122 -2.35 -12.08 10.28
C PHE A 122 -1.44 -12.40 11.47
N CYS A 123 -1.08 -13.68 11.61
CA CYS A 123 -0.22 -14.16 12.69
C CYS A 123 1.28 -13.91 12.45
N TYR A 124 1.67 -13.62 11.21
CA TYR A 124 3.07 -13.45 10.82
C TYR A 124 3.26 -12.12 10.10
N LEU A 125 4.36 -11.43 10.43
CA LEU A 125 4.84 -10.27 9.70
C LEU A 125 6.27 -10.56 9.25
N SER A 126 6.46 -10.56 7.93
CA SER A 126 7.74 -10.80 7.29
C SER A 126 8.20 -9.56 6.53
N VAL A 127 9.51 -9.31 6.55
CA VAL A 127 10.14 -8.27 5.74
C VAL A 127 10.89 -8.96 4.61
N TYR A 128 10.49 -8.68 3.38
CA TYR A 128 11.18 -9.17 2.20
C TYR A 128 12.12 -8.09 1.68
N ARG A 129 13.35 -8.49 1.32
CA ARG A 129 14.32 -7.63 0.66
C ARG A 129 14.69 -8.18 -0.70
N CYS A 130 14.62 -7.33 -1.71
CA CYS A 130 15.03 -7.70 -3.07
C CYS A 130 16.51 -8.07 -3.10
N SER A 131 16.84 -9.00 -4.00
CA SER A 131 18.22 -9.38 -4.30
C SER A 131 18.54 -9.06 -5.76
N GLY A 132 19.78 -8.66 -6.05
CA GLY A 132 20.21 -8.34 -7.41
C GLY A 132 19.47 -7.14 -8.02
N GLU A 133 18.90 -7.32 -9.21
CA GLU A 133 18.23 -6.26 -9.97
C GLU A 133 16.72 -6.16 -9.73
N GLU A 134 16.17 -7.03 -8.90
CA GLU A 134 14.75 -7.00 -8.53
C GLU A 134 14.43 -5.72 -7.75
N TYR A 135 13.18 -5.28 -7.87
CA TYR A 135 12.72 -4.07 -7.23
C TYR A 135 11.21 -4.10 -7.00
N PHE A 136 10.76 -3.27 -6.08
CA PHE A 136 9.35 -2.99 -5.86
C PHE A 136 8.96 -1.62 -6.39
N ILE A 137 7.73 -1.53 -6.88
CA ILE A 137 7.01 -0.27 -7.09
C ILE A 137 6.13 0.03 -5.87
N THR A 138 5.47 1.18 -5.88
CA THR A 138 4.29 1.46 -5.03
C THR A 138 3.19 2.12 -5.88
N SER A 139 2.06 2.47 -5.28
CA SER A 139 0.97 3.15 -5.97
C SER A 139 0.29 4.17 -5.06
N ASP A 140 -0.70 4.87 -5.61
CA ASP A 140 -1.62 5.70 -4.82
C ASP A 140 -2.50 4.89 -3.86
N ASN A 141 -2.56 3.57 -4.03
CA ASN A 141 -3.11 2.60 -3.07
C ASN A 141 -1.99 1.64 -2.62
N PRO A 142 -1.10 2.08 -1.71
CA PRO A 142 0.15 1.36 -1.40
C PRO A 142 -0.05 0.05 -0.65
N VAL A 143 -1.20 -0.12 0.01
CA VAL A 143 -1.56 -1.32 0.77
C VAL A 143 -2.63 -2.09 0.01
N MET A 144 -2.47 -3.40 -0.08
CA MET A 144 -3.47 -4.28 -0.66
C MET A 144 -3.53 -5.62 0.07
N ASP A 145 -4.71 -6.23 -0.04
CA ASP A 145 -4.93 -7.61 0.35
C ASP A 145 -5.03 -8.48 -0.91
N LEU A 146 -4.26 -9.56 -0.95
CA LEU A 146 -4.20 -10.51 -2.06
C LEU A 146 -4.62 -11.90 -1.59
N SER A 147 -5.45 -12.57 -2.39
CA SER A 147 -5.72 -13.98 -2.18
C SER A 147 -4.63 -14.80 -2.86
N VAL A 148 -3.84 -15.52 -2.05
CA VAL A 148 -2.78 -16.40 -2.54
C VAL A 148 -2.91 -17.76 -1.87
N ASN A 149 -3.04 -18.81 -2.70
CA ASN A 149 -3.26 -20.19 -2.24
C ASN A 149 -4.40 -20.35 -1.23
N GLY A 150 -5.47 -19.55 -1.38
CA GLY A 150 -6.64 -19.58 -0.49
C GLY A 150 -6.48 -18.78 0.81
N PHE A 151 -5.31 -18.20 1.07
CA PHE A 151 -5.07 -17.30 2.18
C PHE A 151 -5.14 -15.85 1.73
N LEU A 152 -5.60 -14.97 2.61
CA LEU A 152 -5.43 -13.54 2.40
C LEU A 152 -4.06 -13.12 2.91
N VAL A 153 -3.30 -12.37 2.13
CA VAL A 153 -2.05 -11.75 2.59
C VAL A 153 -2.14 -10.26 2.37
N ARG A 154 -1.63 -9.48 3.33
CA ARG A 154 -1.55 -8.03 3.22
C ARG A 154 -0.13 -7.64 2.89
N ILE A 155 0.04 -6.84 1.83
CA ILE A 155 1.35 -6.43 1.37
C ILE A 155 1.41 -4.93 1.11
N PHE A 156 2.59 -4.36 1.36
CA PHE A 156 2.95 -3.02 0.94
C PHE A 156 4.46 -2.86 0.87
N SER A 157 4.92 -2.27 -0.23
CA SER A 157 6.33 -1.96 -0.44
C SER A 157 6.73 -0.78 0.44
N LEU A 158 7.88 -0.87 1.13
CA LEU A 158 8.43 0.23 1.93
C LEU A 158 9.38 1.11 1.12
N SER A 159 10.09 0.52 0.17
CA SER A 159 11.08 1.15 -0.72
C SER A 159 11.28 0.25 -1.94
N PRO A 160 12.06 0.67 -2.96
CA PRO A 160 12.34 -0.18 -4.11
C PRO A 160 13.00 -1.53 -3.77
N ASP A 161 13.59 -1.69 -2.59
CA ASP A 161 14.30 -2.90 -2.16
C ASP A 161 13.66 -3.62 -0.98
N CYS A 162 12.57 -3.10 -0.40
CA CYS A 162 12.00 -3.59 0.86
C CYS A 162 10.47 -3.63 0.81
N LEU A 163 9.88 -4.70 1.31
CA LEU A 163 8.44 -4.90 1.42
C LEU A 163 8.07 -5.54 2.76
N VAL A 164 6.89 -5.20 3.27
CA VAL A 164 6.24 -5.91 4.38
C VAL A 164 5.15 -6.82 3.84
N LEU A 165 5.15 -8.07 4.32
CA LEU A 165 4.14 -9.09 4.11
C LEU A 165 3.54 -9.46 5.46
N MET A 166 2.21 -9.39 5.57
CA MET A 166 1.45 -9.90 6.70
C MET A 166 0.63 -11.11 6.24
N SER A 167 0.71 -12.22 6.96
CA SER A 167 0.17 -13.51 6.53
C SER A 167 -0.35 -14.33 7.72
N PRO A 168 -1.38 -15.17 7.53
CA PRO A 168 -1.79 -16.16 8.52
C PRO A 168 -0.80 -17.33 8.64
N ILE A 169 0.10 -17.50 7.67
CA ILE A 169 1.08 -18.60 7.59
C ILE A 169 2.52 -18.06 7.43
N PRO A 170 3.54 -18.77 7.94
CA PRO A 170 4.93 -18.29 7.90
C PRO A 170 5.60 -18.44 6.53
N GLU A 171 5.05 -19.27 5.65
CA GLU A 171 5.70 -19.61 4.38
C GLU A 171 5.51 -18.53 3.32
N LEU A 172 6.60 -18.22 2.63
CA LEU A 172 6.60 -17.33 1.47
C LEU A 172 5.83 -17.95 0.31
N LEU A 173 5.16 -17.08 -0.43
CA LEU A 173 4.32 -17.43 -1.55
C LEU A 173 5.14 -18.13 -2.65
N LYS A 174 4.71 -19.33 -3.06
CA LYS A 174 5.24 -20.00 -4.25
C LYS A 174 4.42 -19.59 -5.45
N THR A 175 5.07 -18.97 -6.42
CA THR A 175 4.46 -18.56 -7.70
C THR A 175 5.39 -18.90 -8.86
N ASP A 176 4.82 -19.03 -10.06
CA ASP A 176 5.57 -19.28 -11.30
C ASP A 176 6.39 -18.06 -11.79
N ILE A 177 6.18 -16.91 -11.14
CA ILE A 177 6.93 -15.67 -11.35
C ILE A 177 7.67 -15.31 -10.06
N SER A 178 8.66 -14.42 -10.14
CA SER A 178 9.33 -13.96 -8.94
C SER A 178 8.38 -13.19 -8.03
N PHE A 179 8.65 -13.23 -6.73
CA PHE A 179 7.81 -12.58 -5.74
C PHE A 179 7.69 -11.05 -5.98
N PRO A 180 8.79 -10.31 -6.30
CA PRO A 180 8.68 -8.92 -6.71
C PRO A 180 7.83 -8.68 -7.96
N GLU A 181 7.90 -9.56 -8.97
CA GLU A 181 7.09 -9.44 -10.18
C GLU A 181 5.59 -9.62 -9.87
N MET A 182 5.23 -10.58 -9.02
CA MET A 182 3.85 -10.77 -8.56
C MET A 182 3.34 -9.54 -7.79
N VAL A 183 4.13 -9.03 -6.86
CA VAL A 183 3.79 -7.84 -6.06
C VAL A 183 3.59 -6.62 -6.96
N ASN A 184 4.52 -6.37 -7.88
CA ASN A 184 4.46 -5.24 -8.80
C ASN A 184 3.25 -5.34 -9.73
N SER A 185 2.97 -6.53 -10.27
CA SER A 185 1.78 -6.79 -11.07
C SER A 185 0.49 -6.54 -10.29
N SER A 186 0.48 -6.88 -9.00
CA SER A 186 -0.65 -6.67 -8.10
C SER A 186 -0.84 -5.20 -7.75
N LEU A 187 0.24 -4.47 -7.42
CA LEU A 187 0.22 -3.02 -7.16
C LEU A 187 -0.26 -2.27 -8.38
N TYR A 188 0.24 -2.68 -9.56
CA TYR A 188 -0.25 -2.18 -10.83
C TYR A 188 -1.76 -2.43 -10.92
N ALA A 189 -2.25 -3.67 -10.77
CA ALA A 189 -3.66 -3.98 -10.87
C ALA A 189 -4.57 -3.24 -9.86
N ASN A 190 -4.06 -2.93 -8.66
CA ASN A 190 -4.82 -2.31 -7.57
C ASN A 190 -4.75 -0.76 -7.52
N ARG A 191 -3.85 -0.16 -8.29
CA ARG A 191 -3.72 1.30 -8.37
C ARG A 191 -5.05 1.97 -8.73
N TYR A 192 -5.23 3.21 -8.28
CA TYR A 192 -6.34 4.05 -8.73
C TYR A 192 -5.96 4.76 -10.04
N LYS A 193 -4.90 5.58 -10.00
CA LYS A 193 -4.45 6.42 -11.11
C LYS A 193 -2.97 6.27 -11.40
N TYR A 194 -2.13 6.13 -10.38
CA TYR A 194 -0.67 6.17 -10.51
C TYR A 194 0.02 4.96 -9.89
N VAL A 195 1.02 4.46 -10.61
CA VAL A 195 2.14 3.69 -10.03
C VAL A 195 3.31 4.63 -9.84
N PHE A 196 4.05 4.44 -8.76
CA PHE A 196 5.28 5.18 -8.47
C PHE A 196 6.48 4.25 -8.39
N SER A 197 7.62 4.69 -8.94
CA SER A 197 8.86 3.92 -8.95
C SER A 197 10.09 4.82 -8.99
N ASN A 198 11.23 4.30 -8.55
CA ASN A 198 12.55 4.89 -8.80
C ASN A 198 13.03 4.68 -10.26
N ARG A 199 12.28 3.93 -11.08
CA ARG A 199 12.62 3.66 -12.49
C ARG A 199 11.72 4.40 -13.47
N ARG A 200 12.34 4.93 -14.51
CA ARG A 200 11.66 5.60 -15.63
C ARG A 200 10.85 4.63 -16.50
N VAL A 201 11.37 3.43 -16.72
CA VAL A 201 10.76 2.42 -17.59
C VAL A 201 10.32 1.26 -16.72
N LEU A 202 9.04 0.91 -16.83
CA LEU A 202 8.44 -0.22 -16.16
C LEU A 202 7.88 -1.19 -17.22
N PRO A 203 7.93 -2.50 -16.99
CA PRO A 203 7.35 -3.50 -17.89
C PRO A 203 5.83 -3.58 -17.69
N LEU A 204 5.11 -2.48 -17.96
CA LEU A 204 3.67 -2.34 -17.66
C LEU A 204 2.82 -3.40 -18.39
N GLU A 205 3.21 -3.79 -19.61
CA GLU A 205 2.55 -4.86 -20.36
C GLU A 205 2.66 -6.21 -19.65
N SER A 206 3.85 -6.54 -19.11
CA SER A 206 4.05 -7.74 -18.30
C SER A 206 3.22 -7.71 -17.03
N TYR A 207 3.16 -6.56 -16.34
CA TYR A 207 2.32 -6.40 -15.15
C TYR A 207 0.84 -6.63 -15.45
N GLU A 208 0.34 -6.11 -16.58
CA GLU A 208 -1.04 -6.31 -17.01
C GLU A 208 -1.35 -7.76 -17.37
N LEU A 209 -0.44 -8.43 -18.09
CA LEU A 209 -0.56 -9.84 -18.44
C LEU A 209 -0.59 -10.71 -17.17
N ASN A 210 0.33 -10.49 -16.25
CA ASN A 210 0.41 -11.21 -14.98
C ASN A 210 -0.83 -10.97 -14.12
N ALA A 211 -1.29 -9.71 -14.02
CA ALA A 211 -2.50 -9.38 -13.28
C ALA A 211 -3.74 -10.13 -13.79
N THR A 212 -3.83 -10.32 -15.11
CA THR A 212 -4.91 -11.07 -15.74
C THR A 212 -4.75 -12.57 -15.53
N LYS A 213 -3.56 -13.12 -15.82
CA LYS A 213 -3.24 -14.55 -15.72
C LYS A 213 -3.47 -15.09 -14.31
N PHE A 214 -3.01 -14.35 -13.29
CA PHE A 214 -3.06 -14.78 -11.89
C PHE A 214 -4.26 -14.18 -11.13
N ARG A 215 -5.19 -13.50 -11.82
CA ARG A 215 -6.39 -12.88 -11.23
C ARG A 215 -6.05 -11.96 -10.04
N LEU A 216 -4.99 -11.16 -10.17
CA LEU A 216 -4.47 -10.27 -9.12
C LEU A 216 -5.27 -8.96 -8.99
N LYS A 217 -6.36 -8.80 -9.75
CA LYS A 217 -7.27 -7.68 -9.59
C LYS A 217 -8.10 -7.91 -8.33
N GLY A 218 -8.03 -6.98 -7.37
CA GLY A 218 -8.95 -6.95 -6.24
C GLY A 218 -10.40 -6.93 -6.74
N SER A 219 -11.19 -7.92 -6.34
CA SER A 219 -12.64 -7.93 -6.57
C SER A 219 -13.32 -7.23 -5.40
N LEU A 220 -13.96 -6.09 -5.66
CA LEU A 220 -14.82 -5.47 -4.66
C LEU A 220 -16.13 -6.26 -4.67
N THR A 221 -16.30 -7.17 -3.72
CA THR A 221 -17.54 -7.92 -3.58
C THR A 221 -18.34 -7.26 -2.47
N THR A 222 -19.28 -6.39 -2.82
CA THR A 222 -20.20 -5.79 -1.84
C THR A 222 -21.16 -6.87 -1.35
N GLN A 223 -20.93 -7.39 -0.14
CA GLN A 223 -21.91 -8.22 0.54
C GLN A 223 -22.82 -7.31 1.38
N ARG A 224 -24.13 -7.31 1.09
CA ARG A 224 -25.12 -6.74 2.00
C ARG A 224 -25.25 -7.67 3.20
N PHE A 225 -24.78 -7.22 4.35
CA PHE A 225 -25.14 -7.86 5.62
C PHE A 225 -26.57 -7.45 5.96
N VAL A 226 -27.50 -8.39 5.82
CA VAL A 226 -28.83 -8.27 6.42
C VAL A 226 -28.67 -8.71 7.87
N GLY A 227 -28.71 -7.74 8.78
CA GLY A 227 -28.85 -8.00 10.23
C GLY A 227 -30.28 -8.34 10.58
#